data_AF-A0A7Y3X1W1-F1
#
_entry.id   AF-A0A7Y3X1W1-F1
#
_cell.length_a   1.000
_cell.length_b   1.000
_cell.length_c   1.000
_cell.angle_alpha   90.00
_cell.angle_beta   90.00
_cell.angle_gamma   90.00
#
_symmetry.space_group_name_H-M   'P 1'
#
loop_
_entity.id
_entity.type
_entity.pdbx_description
1 polymer ?
#
loop_
_entity_poly.entity_id
_entity_poly.type
_entity_poly.pdbx_seq_one_letter_code
_entity_poly.pdbx_strand_id
1 'polypeptide(L)'
;MKTIIYFAALLFLFILFSCSKNSGENGFNREASFPEALMDKVSGLKVINSSINRKRHTTSLLYGNQKAVERIKTNSLNMQKGEKFVWITWSQQPDPNWFGAYIPGMLLSFEIIESKETIEYRKFTANGMQVKEDAINNMRRIQVLIKQKMNVTP
;
A
#
# COMPACT_ATOMS: atom_id res chain seq x y z
N MET A 1 -56.00 20.18 14.78
CA MET A 1 -55.00 19.75 15.79
C MET A 1 -54.34 18.43 15.45
N LYS A 2 -55.08 17.34 15.19
CA LYS A 2 -54.49 16.02 14.85
C LYS A 2 -53.59 16.03 13.60
N THR A 3 -53.98 16.76 12.55
CA THR A 3 -53.19 16.95 11.32
C THR A 3 -51.85 17.65 11.55
N ILE A 4 -51.79 18.62 12.46
CA ILE A 4 -50.56 19.32 12.84
C ILE A 4 -49.61 18.37 13.59
N ILE A 5 -50.16 17.49 14.44
CA ILE A 5 -49.38 16.48 15.18
C ILE A 5 -48.76 15.46 14.21
N TYR A 6 -49.50 15.00 13.19
CA TYR A 6 -48.96 14.07 12.19
C TYR A 6 -47.87 14.71 11.33
N PHE A 7 -48.04 15.97 10.93
CA PHE A 7 -47.00 16.70 10.19
C PHE A 7 -45.73 16.92 11.02
N ALA A 8 -45.88 17.26 12.31
CA ALA A 8 -44.74 17.40 13.21
C ALA A 8 -44.01 16.07 13.44
N ALA A 9 -44.74 14.97 13.60
CA ALA A 9 -44.16 13.63 13.75
C ALA A 9 -43.40 13.18 12.49
N LEU A 10 -43.95 13.46 11.30
CA LEU A 10 -43.31 13.15 10.03
C LEU A 10 -42.02 13.97 9.84
N LEU A 11 -42.07 15.27 10.13
CA LEU A 11 -40.90 16.15 10.07
C LEU A 11 -39.80 15.70 11.05
N PHE A 12 -40.17 15.28 12.26
CA PHE A 12 -39.23 14.76 13.25
C PHE A 12 -38.59 13.45 12.79
N LEU A 13 -39.36 12.58 12.12
CA LEU A 13 -38.85 11.34 11.54
C LEU A 13 -37.78 11.63 10.46
N PHE A 14 -37.98 12.65 9.62
CA PHE A 14 -36.98 13.04 8.62
C PHE A 14 -35.67 13.54 9.24
N ILE A 15 -35.71 14.20 10.39
CA ILE A 15 -34.50 14.68 11.09
C ILE A 15 -33.68 13.49 11.63
N LEU A 16 -34.34 12.41 12.06
CA LEU A 16 -33.67 11.20 12.56
C LEU A 16 -32.97 10.37 11.45
N PHE A 17 -33.40 10.52 10.19
CA PHE A 17 -32.73 9.91 9.03
C PHE A 17 -31.70 10.84 8.36
N SER A 18 -31.49 12.04 8.90
CA SER A 18 -30.45 12.94 8.41
C SER A 18 -29.08 12.42 8.82
N CYS A 19 -28.49 11.59 7.96
CA CYS A 19 -27.13 11.09 8.13
C CYS A 19 -26.15 12.27 7.91
N SER A 20 -25.59 12.83 8.99
CA SER A 20 -24.48 13.76 8.87
C SER A 20 -23.22 12.97 8.55
N LYS A 21 -22.96 12.71 7.25
CA LYS A 21 -21.63 12.28 6.84
C LYS A 21 -20.70 13.49 7.06
N ASN A 22 -20.00 13.48 8.19
CA ASN A 22 -18.86 14.35 8.40
C ASN A 22 -17.88 14.04 7.26
N SER A 23 -17.82 14.88 6.23
CA SER A 23 -16.74 14.87 5.23
C SER A 23 -15.46 15.43 5.85
N GLY A 24 -15.16 14.94 7.06
CA GLY A 24 -14.09 15.41 7.92
C GLY A 24 -12.77 14.94 7.36
N GLU A 25 -11.88 15.93 7.25
CA GLU A 25 -10.45 15.83 6.96
C GLU A 25 -10.08 15.67 5.47
N ASN A 26 -9.76 16.83 4.87
CA ASN A 26 -8.84 17.09 3.75
C ASN A 26 -8.58 15.87 2.88
N GLY A 27 -9.08 15.84 1.63
CA GLY A 27 -9.09 14.76 0.61
C GLY A 27 -7.84 13.87 0.40
N PHE A 28 -7.22 13.43 1.48
CA PHE A 28 -6.01 12.66 1.61
C PHE A 28 -6.36 11.38 2.35
N ASN A 29 -5.87 10.28 1.83
CA ASN A 29 -6.08 8.97 2.42
C ASN A 29 -5.13 8.75 3.59
N ARG A 30 -5.52 9.22 4.79
CA ARG A 30 -4.69 9.12 6.00
C ARG A 30 -4.39 7.68 6.40
N GLU A 31 -5.30 6.75 6.12
CA GLU A 31 -5.09 5.33 6.45
C GLU A 31 -3.98 4.69 5.61
N ALA A 32 -3.83 5.14 4.35
CA ALA A 32 -2.76 4.69 3.47
C ALA A 32 -1.44 5.43 3.68
N SER A 33 -1.42 6.48 4.52
CA SER A 33 -0.22 7.27 4.79
C SER A 33 0.94 6.38 5.22
N PHE A 34 2.10 6.65 4.62
CA PHE A 34 3.31 5.91 4.93
C PHE A 34 3.98 6.52 6.17
N PRO A 35 4.45 5.70 7.14
CA PRO A 35 5.08 6.22 8.35
C PRO A 35 6.32 7.06 8.04
N GLU A 36 6.41 8.24 8.64
CA GLU A 36 7.52 9.18 8.45
C GLU A 36 8.89 8.53 8.74
N ALA A 37 8.96 7.69 9.77
CA ALA A 37 10.16 6.93 10.17
C ALA A 37 10.70 5.96 9.09
N LEU A 38 9.91 5.66 8.05
CA LEU A 38 10.31 4.81 6.94
C LEU A 38 10.53 5.57 5.63
N MET A 39 10.22 6.88 5.58
CA MET A 39 10.30 7.70 4.36
C MET A 39 11.72 7.74 3.78
N ASP A 40 12.73 7.72 4.63
CA ASP A 40 14.14 7.64 4.24
C ASP A 40 14.44 6.35 3.44
N LYS A 41 13.73 5.26 3.72
CA LYS A 41 13.95 3.96 3.05
C LYS A 41 13.46 3.95 1.61
N VAL A 42 12.52 4.83 1.25
CA VAL A 42 11.93 4.92 -0.09
C VAL A 42 12.39 6.15 -0.87
N SER A 43 13.04 7.12 -0.20
CA SER A 43 13.56 8.32 -0.85
C SER A 43 14.53 7.98 -1.99
N GLY A 44 14.35 8.65 -3.14
CA GLY A 44 15.15 8.44 -4.35
C GLY A 44 14.90 7.12 -5.09
N LEU A 45 13.97 6.27 -4.63
CA LEU A 45 13.58 5.06 -5.35
C LEU A 45 12.53 5.37 -6.43
N LYS A 46 12.52 4.56 -7.48
CA LYS A 46 11.54 4.63 -8.58
C LYS A 46 10.54 3.50 -8.45
N VAL A 47 9.28 3.77 -8.77
CA VAL A 47 8.26 2.71 -8.88
C VAL A 47 8.64 1.79 -10.05
N ILE A 48 8.70 0.49 -9.79
CA ILE A 48 8.95 -0.55 -10.78
C ILE A 48 7.61 -1.14 -11.24
N ASN A 49 6.77 -1.56 -10.30
CA ASN A 49 5.44 -2.07 -10.63
C ASN A 49 4.47 -1.91 -9.46
N SER A 50 3.19 -2.15 -9.75
CA SER A 50 2.11 -2.26 -8.79
C SER A 50 1.45 -3.64 -8.90
N SER A 51 0.81 -4.09 -7.83
CA SER A 51 0.07 -5.34 -7.81
C SER A 51 -1.19 -5.22 -6.98
N ILE A 52 -2.28 -5.82 -7.45
CA ILE A 52 -3.54 -5.94 -6.73
C ILE A 52 -3.81 -7.44 -6.52
N ASN A 53 -4.04 -7.84 -5.27
CA ASN A 53 -4.47 -9.19 -4.94
C ASN A 53 -5.92 -9.15 -4.45
N ARG A 54 -6.86 -9.49 -5.34
CA ARG A 54 -8.30 -9.49 -5.05
C ARG A 54 -8.70 -10.53 -4.00
N LYS A 55 -8.03 -11.68 -3.94
CA LYS A 55 -8.33 -12.73 -2.95
C LYS A 55 -7.93 -12.33 -1.54
N ARG A 56 -6.85 -11.55 -1.43
CA ARG A 56 -6.32 -11.08 -0.14
C ARG A 56 -6.73 -9.65 0.20
N HIS A 57 -7.45 -8.98 -0.70
CA HIS A 57 -7.81 -7.56 -0.59
C HIS A 57 -6.60 -6.68 -0.26
N THR A 58 -5.53 -6.79 -1.05
CA THR A 58 -4.30 -5.99 -0.85
C THR A 58 -3.86 -5.31 -2.13
N THR A 59 -3.28 -4.11 -1.98
CA THR A 59 -2.54 -3.41 -3.04
C THR A 59 -1.09 -3.28 -2.63
N SER A 60 -0.17 -3.40 -3.58
CA SER A 60 1.26 -3.31 -3.34
C SER A 60 1.98 -2.48 -4.38
N LEU A 61 3.09 -1.87 -3.98
CA LEU A 61 4.03 -1.18 -4.86
C LEU A 61 5.43 -1.74 -4.66
N LEU A 62 6.12 -2.02 -5.76
CA LEU A 62 7.55 -2.29 -5.78
C LEU A 62 8.29 -1.03 -6.19
N TYR A 63 9.25 -0.65 -5.38
CA TYR A 63 10.22 0.39 -5.68
C TYR A 63 11.61 -0.24 -5.88
N GLY A 64 12.46 0.43 -6.64
CA GLY A 64 13.87 0.12 -6.70
C GLY A 64 14.74 1.32 -7.03
N ASN A 65 16.03 1.22 -6.70
CA ASN A 65 16.99 2.27 -7.04
C ASN A 65 17.38 2.24 -8.52
N GLN A 66 18.18 3.22 -8.96
CA GLN A 66 18.57 3.35 -10.36
C GLN A 66 19.24 2.09 -10.93
N LYS A 67 20.12 1.43 -10.15
CA LYS A 67 20.77 0.17 -10.55
C LYS A 67 19.76 -0.95 -10.79
N ALA A 68 18.80 -1.11 -9.89
CA ALA A 68 17.73 -2.08 -10.05
C ALA A 68 16.91 -1.82 -11.33
N VAL A 69 16.59 -0.55 -11.60
CA VAL A 69 15.87 -0.14 -12.81
C VAL A 69 16.68 -0.47 -14.07
N GLU A 70 17.97 -0.15 -14.11
CA GLU A 70 18.85 -0.44 -15.25
C GLU A 70 18.99 -1.95 -15.51
N ARG A 71 19.16 -2.74 -14.44
CA ARG A 71 19.19 -4.21 -14.57
C ARG A 71 17.88 -4.74 -15.15
N ILE A 72 16.74 -4.27 -14.67
CA ILE A 72 15.43 -4.72 -15.15
C ILE A 72 15.25 -4.35 -16.63
N LYS A 73 15.72 -3.16 -17.07
CA LYS A 73 15.68 -2.75 -18.49
C LYS A 73 16.47 -3.70 -19.40
N THR A 74 17.58 -4.24 -18.91
CA THR A 74 18.42 -5.19 -19.67
C THR A 74 17.94 -6.65 -19.53
N ASN A 75 16.79 -6.90 -18.88
CA ASN A 75 16.24 -8.22 -18.61
C ASN A 75 17.18 -9.17 -17.87
N SER A 76 18.18 -8.65 -17.14
CA SER A 76 19.06 -9.48 -16.33
C SER A 76 18.35 -9.97 -15.07
N LEU A 77 18.45 -11.27 -14.80
CA LEU A 77 17.78 -11.93 -13.68
C LEU A 77 18.60 -11.92 -12.38
N ASN A 78 19.90 -11.60 -12.47
CA ASN A 78 20.82 -11.68 -11.35
C ASN A 78 21.00 -10.30 -10.72
N MET A 79 20.60 -10.17 -9.45
CA MET A 79 20.76 -8.94 -8.68
C MET A 79 22.23 -8.55 -8.57
N GLN A 80 22.53 -7.27 -8.82
CA GLN A 80 23.88 -6.72 -8.75
C GLN A 80 24.14 -6.01 -7.43
N LYS A 81 25.42 -5.92 -7.05
CA LYS A 81 25.87 -5.19 -5.85
C LYS A 81 25.44 -3.73 -5.89
N GLY A 82 24.83 -3.30 -4.79
CA GLY A 82 24.25 -1.99 -4.59
C GLY A 82 22.82 -1.84 -5.10
N GLU A 83 22.16 -2.90 -5.58
CA GLU A 83 20.72 -2.86 -5.84
C GLU A 83 19.92 -2.82 -4.54
N LYS A 84 18.81 -2.06 -4.58
CA LYS A 84 17.83 -1.99 -3.49
C LYS A 84 16.43 -2.11 -4.06
N PHE A 85 15.62 -2.96 -3.44
CA PHE A 85 14.19 -3.09 -3.68
C PHE A 85 13.42 -2.83 -2.40
N VAL A 86 12.24 -2.22 -2.56
CA VAL A 86 11.30 -2.01 -1.46
C VAL A 86 9.90 -2.40 -1.92
N TRP A 87 9.28 -3.36 -1.24
CA TRP A 87 7.92 -3.81 -1.51
C TRP A 87 7.00 -3.40 -0.37
N ILE A 88 6.02 -2.55 -0.68
CA ILE A 88 5.07 -2.00 0.29
C ILE A 88 3.71 -2.61 0.01
N THR A 89 3.00 -3.04 1.05
CA THR A 89 1.67 -3.67 0.92
C THR A 89 0.68 -3.02 1.88
N TRP A 90 -0.44 -2.59 1.34
CA TRP A 90 -1.59 -2.07 2.07
C TRP A 90 -2.78 -3.03 1.94
N SER A 91 -3.70 -2.98 2.89
CA SER A 91 -5.05 -3.51 2.69
C SER A 91 -5.77 -2.71 1.60
N GLN A 92 -6.92 -3.19 1.16
CA GLN A 92 -7.86 -2.44 0.32
C GLN A 92 -9.08 -2.06 1.13
N GLN A 93 -9.59 -0.86 0.89
CA GLN A 93 -10.85 -0.37 1.45
C GLN A 93 -11.71 0.26 0.35
N PRO A 94 -13.04 0.26 0.49
CA PRO A 94 -13.91 0.95 -0.45
C PRO A 94 -13.57 2.43 -0.55
N ASP A 95 -13.62 3.00 -1.75
CA ASP A 95 -13.48 4.44 -1.93
C ASP A 95 -14.76 5.17 -1.45
N PRO A 96 -14.67 6.11 -0.49
CA PRO A 96 -15.85 6.82 -0.01
C PRO A 96 -16.46 7.80 -1.03
N ASN A 97 -15.74 8.09 -2.11
CA ASN A 97 -16.11 9.04 -3.16
C ASN A 97 -16.47 8.35 -4.48
N TRP A 98 -16.07 7.10 -4.70
CA TRP A 98 -16.38 6.36 -5.93
C TRP A 98 -16.89 4.95 -5.63
N PHE A 99 -18.20 4.75 -5.81
CA PHE A 99 -18.83 3.45 -5.66
C PHE A 99 -18.19 2.37 -6.55
N GLY A 100 -17.85 1.24 -5.94
CA GLY A 100 -17.21 0.10 -6.61
C GLY A 100 -15.69 0.21 -6.75
N ALA A 101 -15.09 1.38 -6.46
CA ALA A 101 -13.65 1.52 -6.40
C ALA A 101 -13.10 1.07 -5.04
N TYR A 102 -11.86 0.56 -5.06
CA TYR A 102 -11.11 0.20 -3.87
C TYR A 102 -9.78 0.94 -3.87
N ILE A 103 -9.50 1.64 -2.78
CA ILE A 103 -8.26 2.37 -2.55
C ILE A 103 -7.39 1.63 -1.52
N PRO A 104 -6.08 1.92 -1.45
CA PRO A 104 -5.25 1.46 -0.34
C PRO A 104 -5.87 1.85 1.02
N GLY A 105 -5.86 0.93 1.97
CA GLY A 105 -6.18 1.18 3.38
C GLY A 105 -4.91 1.17 4.22
N MET A 106 -5.00 0.59 5.42
CA MET A 106 -3.86 0.45 6.34
C MET A 106 -2.64 -0.24 5.71
N LEU A 107 -1.45 0.29 6.01
CA LEU A 107 -0.18 -0.37 5.71
C LEU A 107 -0.10 -1.71 6.46
N LEU A 108 0.13 -2.81 5.75
CA LEU A 108 0.24 -4.17 6.32
C LEU A 108 1.69 -4.62 6.47
N SER A 109 2.51 -4.38 5.44
CA SER A 109 3.91 -4.78 5.47
C SER A 109 4.81 -3.94 4.58
N PHE A 110 6.07 -3.89 4.98
CA PHE A 110 7.15 -3.22 4.29
C PHE A 110 8.33 -4.19 4.20
N GLU A 111 8.78 -4.52 2.99
CA GLU A 111 9.88 -5.46 2.75
C GLU A 111 11.02 -4.74 2.04
N ILE A 112 12.26 -4.95 2.48
CA ILE A 112 13.48 -4.38 1.88
C ILE A 112 14.38 -5.54 1.43
N ILE A 113 14.89 -5.46 0.21
CA ILE A 113 15.99 -6.30 -0.28
C ILE A 113 17.15 -5.39 -0.66
N GLU A 114 18.34 -5.64 -0.12
CA GLU A 114 19.57 -4.93 -0.47
C GLU A 114 20.66 -5.92 -0.85
N SER A 115 21.34 -5.67 -1.96
CA SER A 115 22.53 -6.44 -2.33
C SER A 115 23.78 -5.65 -1.92
N LYS A 116 24.49 -6.14 -0.91
CA LYS A 116 25.81 -5.62 -0.51
C LYS A 116 26.87 -6.65 -0.93
N GLU A 117 27.64 -7.20 0.00
CA GLU A 117 28.46 -8.39 -0.26
C GLU A 117 27.58 -9.65 -0.37
N THR A 118 26.47 -9.67 0.36
CA THR A 118 25.42 -10.69 0.30
C THR A 118 24.05 -10.03 0.12
N ILE A 119 23.03 -10.83 -0.16
CA ILE A 119 21.64 -10.34 -0.24
C ILE A 119 21.07 -10.30 1.17
N GLU A 120 20.73 -9.11 1.63
CA GLU A 120 20.01 -8.87 2.89
C GLU A 120 18.52 -8.69 2.61
N TYR A 121 17.68 -9.33 3.42
CA TYR A 121 16.22 -9.19 3.36
C TYR A 121 15.67 -8.86 4.75
N ARG A 122 14.83 -7.82 4.83
CA ARG A 122 14.16 -7.39 6.05
C ARG A 122 12.68 -7.18 5.78
N LYS A 123 11.82 -7.66 6.69
CA LYS A 123 10.37 -7.43 6.63
C LYS A 123 9.85 -6.83 7.93
N PHE A 124 9.04 -5.79 7.79
CA PHE A 124 8.35 -5.08 8.85
C PHE A 124 6.84 -5.26 8.67
N THR A 125 6.10 -5.38 9.78
CA THR A 125 4.64 -5.54 9.79
C THR A 125 3.98 -4.51 10.71
N ALA A 126 2.71 -4.21 10.46
CA ALA A 126 1.95 -3.15 11.13
C ALA A 126 1.87 -3.31 12.66
N ASN A 127 1.84 -4.54 13.20
CA ASN A 127 1.67 -4.83 14.63
C ASN A 127 2.96 -4.65 15.46
N GLY A 128 3.81 -3.68 15.11
CA GLY A 128 4.89 -3.24 16.00
C GLY A 128 6.28 -3.13 15.38
N MET A 129 6.42 -2.89 14.07
CA MET A 129 7.73 -2.70 13.42
C MET A 129 8.75 -3.79 13.81
N GLN A 130 8.27 -4.99 14.15
CA GLN A 130 9.16 -6.08 14.51
C GLN A 130 9.82 -6.57 13.23
N VAL A 131 11.13 -6.34 13.17
CA VAL A 131 11.99 -6.84 12.10
C VAL A 131 11.97 -8.36 12.20
N LYS A 132 11.29 -9.03 11.26
CA LYS A 132 11.61 -10.44 11.00
C LYS A 132 12.79 -10.46 10.05
N GLU A 133 13.98 -10.46 10.62
CA GLU A 133 15.23 -10.80 9.94
C GLU A 133 15.25 -12.31 9.76
N ASP A 134 14.89 -12.78 8.57
CA ASP A 134 15.04 -14.19 8.23
C ASP A 134 15.41 -14.28 6.74
N ALA A 135 16.70 -14.12 6.42
CA ALA A 135 17.15 -14.26 5.04
C ALA A 135 17.10 -15.73 4.56
N ILE A 136 17.23 -16.69 5.48
CA ILE A 136 17.41 -18.11 5.16
C ILE A 136 16.10 -18.76 4.67
N ASN A 137 14.95 -18.39 5.25
CA ASN A 137 13.66 -18.95 4.86
C ASN A 137 12.92 -18.16 3.75
N ASN A 138 13.48 -17.03 3.30
CA ASN A 138 12.80 -16.10 2.38
C ASN A 138 13.33 -16.13 0.93
N MET A 139 14.21 -17.07 0.57
CA MET A 139 14.77 -17.21 -0.79
C MET A 139 13.71 -17.15 -1.90
N ARG A 140 12.58 -17.86 -1.73
CA ARG A 140 11.48 -17.86 -2.69
C ARG A 140 10.85 -16.47 -2.84
N ARG A 141 10.66 -15.75 -1.73
CA ARG A 141 10.09 -14.40 -1.74
C ARG A 141 11.03 -13.41 -2.41
N ILE A 142 12.32 -13.48 -2.10
CA ILE A 142 13.38 -12.69 -2.72
C ILE A 142 13.38 -12.91 -4.24
N GLN A 143 13.37 -14.17 -4.69
CA GLN A 143 13.33 -14.49 -6.12
C GLN A 143 12.08 -13.94 -6.82
N VAL A 144 10.91 -14.01 -6.18
CA VAL A 144 9.67 -13.44 -6.74
C VAL A 144 9.78 -11.93 -6.94
N LEU A 145 10.39 -11.22 -5.98
CA LEU A 145 10.54 -9.76 -6.05
C LEU A 145 11.60 -9.33 -7.07
N ILE A 146 12.75 -10.00 -7.12
CA ILE A 146 13.84 -9.69 -8.06
C ILE A 146 13.44 -9.92 -9.53
N LYS A 147 12.53 -10.89 -9.77
CA LYS A 147 12.02 -11.24 -11.10
C LYS A 147 10.84 -10.38 -11.57
N GLN A 148 10.38 -9.42 -10.77
CA GLN A 148 9.35 -8.49 -11.23
C GLN A 148 9.87 -7.65 -12.39
N LYS A 149 9.02 -7.45 -13.40
CA LYS A 149 9.31 -6.58 -14.55
C LYS A 149 8.77 -5.19 -14.27
N MET A 150 9.37 -4.19 -14.92
CA MET A 150 8.79 -2.85 -14.92
C MET A 150 7.45 -2.88 -15.65
N ASN A 151 6.43 -2.30 -15.02
CA ASN A 151 5.16 -2.05 -15.68
C ASN A 151 5.26 -0.66 -16.32
N VAL A 152 5.36 -0.62 -17.64
CA VAL A 152 5.28 0.65 -18.38
C VAL A 152 3.80 0.91 -18.60
N THR A 153 3.20 1.78 -17.79
CA THR A 153 1.88 2.32 -18.11
C THR A 153 2.05 3.28 -19.30
N PRO A 154 1.26 3.14 -20.38
CA PRO A 154 1.30 4.03 -21.55
C PRO A 154 1.03 5.49 -21.19
#